data_AF-A0A7W0H4W1-F1
#
_entry.id   AF-A0A7W0H4W1-F1
#
_cell.length_a   1.000
_cell.length_b   1.000
_cell.length_c   1.000
_cell.angle_alpha   90.00
_cell.angle_beta   90.00
_cell.angle_gamma   90.00
#
_symmetry.space_group_name_H-M   'P 1'
#
loop_
_entity.id
_entity.type
_entity.pdbx_description
1 polymer ?
#
loop_
_entity_poly.entity_id
_entity_poly.type
_entity_poly.pdbx_seq_one_letter_code
_entity_poly.pdbx_strand_id
1 'polypeptide(L)'
;MVVAVVAAALAAPAGAHAGPNSARTAIVSLGDSYISGEAGRWQGNSINAARDRDGTDRAAFDCTVATCSYDPGRVYGASATNGCDRSDVAEIKSAAIAVDQKVNLACSGATTANIFRTSKGGEAFKGEPPQGDQLLYVAHASNVKLVVLSIGGNDLGFADIIQACATAYLTRQPPCRTSQQQVLDSKFGAAMRNVARAIDEIRAIMSDAGYTQARLVVQSYPSVFVRASENRYAENDPAQRAGVGGCPTYDTDADWARDSVVNQIANGLKFVAVSKGVQFLDLRDAFQGREVCSKSTRQASLIQPPSPTTSEWGRFLNQSTVAQGVLQEAVHPNAYGQRALGRCLRLIYGSFSRGGNCTNVAGQGPNAMRLAPF
;
A
#
# COMPACT_ATOMS: atom_id res chain seq x y z
N MET A 1 -45.41 -47.76 -35.86
CA MET A 1 -45.64 -46.47 -35.17
C MET A 1 -44.42 -46.23 -34.28
N VAL A 2 -43.48 -45.41 -34.73
CA VAL A 2 -42.28 -45.04 -33.97
C VAL A 2 -42.52 -43.65 -33.41
N VAL A 3 -42.56 -43.52 -32.09
CA VAL A 3 -42.71 -42.23 -31.41
C VAL A 3 -41.31 -41.67 -31.18
N ALA A 4 -40.95 -40.62 -31.92
CA ALA A 4 -39.73 -39.86 -31.72
C ALA A 4 -39.90 -38.92 -30.51
N VAL A 5 -39.09 -39.12 -29.47
CA VAL A 5 -38.99 -38.18 -28.34
C VAL A 5 -37.95 -37.14 -28.72
N VAL A 6 -38.40 -35.93 -29.00
CA VAL A 6 -37.53 -34.76 -29.22
C VAL A 6 -37.16 -34.19 -27.85
N ALA A 7 -35.91 -34.36 -27.44
CA ALA A 7 -35.36 -33.69 -26.27
C ALA A 7 -35.01 -32.24 -26.64
N ALA A 8 -35.82 -31.28 -26.20
CA ALA A 8 -35.51 -29.87 -26.28
C ALA A 8 -34.45 -29.52 -25.21
N ALA A 9 -33.20 -29.30 -25.65
CA ALA A 9 -32.18 -28.70 -24.80
C ALA A 9 -32.52 -27.23 -24.58
N LEU A 10 -32.96 -26.89 -23.37
CA LEU A 10 -33.07 -25.50 -22.92
C LEU A 10 -31.66 -24.93 -22.76
N ALA A 11 -31.20 -24.17 -23.75
CA ALA A 11 -30.05 -23.31 -23.59
C ALA A 11 -30.40 -22.26 -22.53
N ALA A 12 -29.74 -22.32 -21.37
CA ALA A 12 -29.80 -21.24 -20.40
C ALA A 12 -29.34 -19.94 -21.10
N PRO A 13 -30.04 -18.81 -20.92
CA PRO A 13 -29.56 -17.55 -21.47
C PRO A 13 -28.19 -17.27 -20.85
N ALA A 14 -27.19 -16.99 -21.68
CA ALA A 14 -25.93 -16.44 -21.23
C ALA A 14 -26.27 -15.19 -20.40
N GLY A 15 -26.13 -15.29 -19.09
CA GLY A 15 -26.54 -14.24 -18.17
C GLY A 15 -25.89 -12.94 -18.59
N ALA A 16 -26.70 -11.93 -18.92
CA ALA A 16 -26.21 -10.61 -19.28
C ALA A 16 -25.25 -10.14 -18.19
N HIS A 17 -23.95 -10.12 -18.48
CA HIS A 17 -22.95 -9.59 -17.55
C HIS A 17 -23.34 -8.14 -17.23
N ALA A 18 -23.54 -7.84 -15.94
CA ALA A 18 -23.99 -6.53 -15.51
C ALA A 18 -23.01 -5.44 -15.97
N GLY A 19 -21.70 -5.70 -15.80
CA GLY A 19 -20.64 -4.93 -16.45
C GLY A 19 -20.76 -3.41 -16.25
N PRO A 20 -20.38 -2.59 -17.24
CA PRO A 20 -20.50 -1.13 -17.14
C PRO A 20 -21.96 -0.62 -17.00
N ASN A 21 -22.95 -1.45 -17.31
CA ASN A 21 -24.37 -1.13 -17.20
C ASN A 21 -24.98 -1.56 -15.86
N SER A 22 -24.19 -2.17 -14.96
CA SER A 22 -24.66 -2.56 -13.64
C SER A 22 -25.09 -1.33 -12.85
N ALA A 23 -26.23 -1.43 -12.15
CA ALA A 23 -26.66 -0.43 -11.18
C ALA A 23 -25.74 -0.39 -9.96
N ARG A 24 -25.03 -1.49 -9.67
CA ARG A 24 -24.11 -1.62 -8.54
C ARG A 24 -22.74 -1.06 -8.93
N THR A 25 -22.32 0.02 -8.28
CA THR A 25 -21.06 0.69 -8.52
C THR A 25 -19.94 0.16 -7.64
N ALA A 26 -18.72 0.11 -8.18
CA ALA A 26 -17.55 -0.33 -7.43
C ALA A 26 -16.31 0.54 -7.69
N ILE A 27 -15.39 0.57 -6.73
CA ILE A 27 -13.99 0.94 -6.95
C ILE A 27 -13.09 -0.21 -6.49
N VAL A 28 -11.98 -0.42 -7.18
CA VAL A 28 -11.12 -1.59 -6.99
C VAL A 28 -9.66 -1.17 -6.84
N SER A 29 -8.98 -1.66 -5.80
CA SER A 29 -7.52 -1.55 -5.68
C SER A 29 -6.84 -2.88 -5.98
N LEU A 30 -5.74 -2.82 -6.74
CA LEU A 30 -4.82 -3.92 -7.02
C LEU A 30 -3.41 -3.48 -6.63
N GLY A 31 -2.57 -4.43 -6.24
CA GLY A 31 -1.18 -4.14 -5.91
C GLY A 31 -0.60 -4.93 -4.77
N ASP A 32 0.43 -4.34 -4.18
CA ASP A 32 1.22 -4.91 -3.09
C ASP A 32 0.75 -4.45 -1.69
N SER A 33 1.65 -4.58 -0.71
CA SER A 33 1.43 -4.33 0.71
C SER A 33 1.04 -2.90 1.06
N TYR A 34 1.58 -1.91 0.33
CA TYR A 34 1.29 -0.50 0.64
C TYR A 34 -0.18 -0.18 0.39
N ILE A 35 -0.73 -0.64 -0.74
CA ILE A 35 -2.13 -0.41 -1.11
C ILE A 35 -3.08 -1.47 -0.52
N SER A 36 -2.58 -2.65 -0.14
CA SER A 36 -3.39 -3.62 0.64
C SER A 36 -3.78 -3.04 1.99
N GLY A 37 -2.94 -2.18 2.56
CA GLY A 37 -3.16 -1.60 3.87
C GLY A 37 -2.34 -2.27 4.97
N GLU A 38 -1.25 -2.96 4.62
CA GLU A 38 -0.35 -3.55 5.60
C GLU A 38 0.13 -2.49 6.60
N ALA A 39 0.27 -2.90 7.86
CA ALA A 39 0.47 -2.03 9.04
C ALA A 39 -0.68 -1.08 9.37
N GLY A 40 -1.81 -1.14 8.65
CA GLY A 40 -3.05 -0.45 9.00
C GLY A 40 -3.56 -0.82 10.40
N ARG A 41 -3.04 -1.88 11.01
CA ARG A 41 -3.23 -2.24 12.43
C ARG A 41 -2.77 -1.17 13.41
N TRP A 42 -1.81 -0.32 13.06
CA TRP A 42 -1.15 0.56 14.01
C TRP A 42 -1.63 2.02 13.94
N GLN A 43 -2.03 2.59 15.07
CA GLN A 43 -2.25 4.03 15.21
C GLN A 43 -0.99 4.69 15.76
N GLY A 44 -0.03 5.00 14.89
CA GLY A 44 1.28 5.48 15.33
C GLY A 44 2.15 4.34 15.87
N ASN A 45 3.16 4.69 16.67
CA ASN A 45 4.13 3.75 17.20
C ASN A 45 4.29 3.94 18.70
N SER A 46 4.45 2.86 19.45
CA SER A 46 4.89 2.89 20.85
C SER A 46 5.93 1.79 21.10
N ILE A 47 6.94 2.11 21.91
CA ILE A 47 7.91 1.14 22.44
C ILE A 47 7.32 0.28 23.56
N ASN A 48 6.18 0.66 24.13
CA ASN A 48 5.47 -0.16 25.10
C ASN A 48 4.87 -1.38 24.37
N ALA A 49 5.37 -2.57 24.69
CA ALA A 49 4.87 -3.82 24.12
C ALA A 49 3.68 -4.42 24.91
N ALA A 50 3.34 -3.87 26.07
CA ALA A 50 2.27 -4.36 26.91
C ALA A 50 0.90 -3.81 26.51
N ARG A 51 -0.16 -4.57 26.83
CA ARG A 51 -1.57 -4.19 26.64
C ARG A 51 -1.89 -3.73 25.21
N ASP A 52 -2.65 -2.66 25.03
CA ASP A 52 -2.97 -2.08 23.72
C ASP A 52 -1.83 -1.22 23.15
N ARG A 53 -0.65 -1.27 23.78
CA ARG A 53 0.59 -0.61 23.35
C ARG A 53 0.39 0.90 23.28
N ASP A 54 -0.06 1.46 24.39
CA ASP A 54 -0.46 2.86 24.54
C ASP A 54 -1.54 3.26 23.52
N GLY A 55 -2.50 2.38 23.27
CA GLY A 55 -3.58 2.58 22.30
C GLY A 55 -3.16 2.52 20.83
N THR A 56 -1.93 2.10 20.52
CA THR A 56 -1.45 2.03 19.13
C THR A 56 -1.94 0.78 18.40
N ASP A 57 -2.23 -0.33 19.09
CA ASP A 57 -2.62 -1.58 18.43
C ASP A 57 -4.14 -1.73 18.27
N ARG A 58 -4.64 -1.57 17.04
CA ARG A 58 -6.07 -1.74 16.71
C ARG A 58 -6.56 -3.19 16.74
N ALA A 59 -5.64 -4.16 16.77
CA ALA A 59 -5.98 -5.57 16.94
C ALA A 59 -6.08 -5.97 18.42
N ALA A 60 -5.67 -5.11 19.35
CA ALA A 60 -5.82 -5.37 20.77
C ALA A 60 -7.31 -5.33 21.17
N PHE A 61 -7.75 -6.30 21.96
CA PHE A 61 -9.10 -6.40 22.47
C PHE A 61 -9.14 -7.12 23.82
N ASP A 62 -10.31 -7.12 24.46
CA ASP A 62 -10.53 -7.69 25.80
C ASP A 62 -9.46 -7.25 26.82
N CYS A 63 -9.16 -5.95 26.78
CA CYS A 63 -8.15 -5.33 27.61
C CYS A 63 -8.63 -5.17 29.05
N THR A 64 -7.79 -5.62 29.98
CA THR A 64 -7.95 -5.44 31.42
C THR A 64 -6.91 -4.46 31.95
N VAL A 65 -6.94 -4.23 33.27
CA VAL A 65 -5.86 -3.52 33.97
C VAL A 65 -4.52 -4.27 33.98
N ALA A 66 -4.40 -5.44 33.35
CA ALA A 66 -3.14 -6.21 33.33
C ALA A 66 -2.76 -6.72 31.93
N THR A 67 -3.73 -7.11 31.10
CA THR A 67 -3.49 -7.84 29.85
C THR A 67 -4.42 -7.37 28.73
N CYS A 68 -4.07 -7.70 27.48
CA CYS A 68 -4.96 -7.63 26.32
C CYS A 68 -4.77 -8.90 25.47
N SER A 69 -5.79 -9.28 24.73
CA SER A 69 -5.72 -10.24 23.64
C SER A 69 -5.49 -9.53 22.31
N TYR A 70 -5.00 -10.23 21.29
CA TYR A 70 -4.71 -9.65 19.98
C TYR A 70 -5.28 -10.50 18.86
N ASP A 71 -6.06 -9.89 17.97
CA ASP A 71 -6.65 -10.55 16.80
C ASP A 71 -6.46 -9.67 15.55
N PRO A 72 -5.47 -9.97 14.69
CA PRO A 72 -5.27 -9.27 13.43
C PRO A 72 -6.49 -9.31 12.50
N GLY A 73 -7.37 -10.31 12.64
CA GLY A 73 -8.62 -10.42 11.89
C GLY A 73 -9.57 -9.24 12.12
N ARG A 74 -9.45 -8.54 13.26
CA ARG A 74 -10.20 -7.28 13.52
C ARG A 74 -9.82 -6.14 12.58
N VAL A 75 -8.63 -6.20 11.98
CA VAL A 75 -8.10 -5.17 11.08
C VAL A 75 -8.07 -5.66 9.64
N TYR A 76 -7.57 -6.87 9.42
CA TYR A 76 -7.35 -7.44 8.08
C TYR A 76 -8.46 -8.38 7.62
N GLY A 77 -9.43 -8.68 8.49
CA GLY A 77 -10.48 -9.65 8.20
C GLY A 77 -9.91 -11.03 7.84
N ALA A 78 -10.55 -11.70 6.88
CA ALA A 78 -10.11 -13.00 6.38
C ALA A 78 -8.68 -13.01 5.79
N SER A 79 -8.18 -11.85 5.36
CA SER A 79 -6.83 -11.75 4.79
C SER A 79 -5.71 -11.79 5.83
N ALA A 80 -6.03 -11.73 7.13
CA ALA A 80 -5.08 -12.02 8.19
C ALA A 80 -4.51 -13.45 8.09
N THR A 81 -5.35 -14.41 7.68
CA THR A 81 -5.00 -15.83 7.67
C THR A 81 -4.00 -16.18 6.57
N ASN A 82 -4.14 -15.58 5.39
CA ASN A 82 -3.21 -15.80 4.28
C ASN A 82 -2.10 -14.75 4.18
N GLY A 83 -2.16 -13.71 5.02
CA GLY A 83 -1.17 -12.63 5.07
C GLY A 83 -1.25 -11.68 3.88
N CYS A 84 -2.41 -11.56 3.21
CA CYS A 84 -2.58 -10.49 2.22
C CYS A 84 -2.75 -9.10 2.87
N ASP A 85 -3.04 -9.06 4.18
CA ASP A 85 -3.03 -7.86 5.02
C ASP A 85 -3.88 -6.71 4.46
N ARG A 86 -5.12 -7.04 4.07
CA ARG A 86 -6.11 -6.10 3.53
C ARG A 86 -6.80 -5.34 4.65
N SER A 87 -6.22 -4.22 5.06
CA SER A 87 -6.74 -3.46 6.20
C SER A 87 -8.10 -2.81 5.89
N ASP A 88 -8.97 -2.79 6.90
CA ASP A 88 -10.21 -2.02 6.94
C ASP A 88 -10.03 -0.50 6.78
N VAL A 89 -8.81 0.03 6.95
CA VAL A 89 -8.46 1.44 6.70
C VAL A 89 -7.54 1.65 5.51
N ALA A 90 -7.25 0.61 4.73
CA ALA A 90 -6.54 0.73 3.45
C ALA A 90 -7.11 1.87 2.61
N GLU A 91 -6.29 2.53 1.80
CA GLU A 91 -6.69 3.74 1.08
C GLU A 91 -8.03 3.62 0.32
N ILE A 92 -8.31 2.46 -0.31
CA ILE A 92 -9.55 2.22 -1.04
C ILE A 92 -10.77 2.18 -0.09
N LYS A 93 -10.58 1.71 1.14
CA LYS A 93 -11.61 1.60 2.17
C LYS A 93 -11.86 2.95 2.83
N SER A 94 -10.79 3.67 3.19
CA SER A 94 -10.86 4.95 3.89
C SER A 94 -11.19 6.14 2.97
N ALA A 95 -11.01 6.03 1.65
CA ALA A 95 -11.40 7.08 0.70
C ALA A 95 -12.91 7.37 0.76
N ALA A 96 -13.30 8.62 1.00
CA ALA A 96 -14.70 9.06 1.08
C ALA A 96 -15.37 9.19 -0.31
N ILE A 97 -15.35 8.11 -1.10
CA ILE A 97 -15.97 7.98 -2.42
C ILE A 97 -17.30 7.22 -2.28
N ALA A 98 -18.39 7.80 -2.79
CA ALA A 98 -19.71 7.19 -2.76
C ALA A 98 -19.86 6.17 -3.90
N VAL A 99 -19.81 4.89 -3.55
CA VAL A 99 -20.08 3.73 -4.41
C VAL A 99 -20.64 2.60 -3.56
N ASP A 100 -21.30 1.63 -4.17
CA ASP A 100 -21.89 0.49 -3.45
C ASP A 100 -20.83 -0.46 -2.89
N GLN A 101 -19.67 -0.57 -3.57
CA GLN A 101 -18.57 -1.43 -3.15
C GLN A 101 -17.20 -0.78 -3.26
N LYS A 102 -16.38 -1.00 -2.24
CA LYS A 102 -14.94 -0.71 -2.23
C LYS A 102 -14.22 -2.04 -2.13
N VAL A 103 -13.65 -2.52 -3.22
CA VAL A 103 -13.02 -3.84 -3.30
C VAL A 103 -11.51 -3.67 -3.20
N ASN A 104 -10.89 -4.40 -2.28
CA ASN A 104 -9.44 -4.44 -2.16
C ASN A 104 -8.97 -5.84 -2.60
N LEU A 105 -8.32 -5.91 -3.77
CA LEU A 105 -7.75 -7.15 -4.31
C LEU A 105 -6.25 -7.24 -4.05
N ALA A 106 -5.62 -6.13 -3.65
CA ALA A 106 -4.19 -6.07 -3.35
C ALA A 106 -3.79 -7.07 -2.26
N CYS A 107 -2.54 -7.53 -2.29
CA CYS A 107 -2.05 -8.52 -1.36
C CYS A 107 -0.60 -8.20 -0.98
N SER A 108 -0.31 -8.15 0.33
CA SER A 108 1.04 -7.96 0.83
C SER A 108 2.04 -8.96 0.22
N GLY A 109 3.17 -8.45 -0.26
CA GLY A 109 4.21 -9.23 -0.94
C GLY A 109 3.98 -9.49 -2.43
N ALA A 110 2.85 -9.05 -3.01
CA ALA A 110 2.59 -9.26 -4.43
C ALA A 110 3.61 -8.51 -5.31
N THR A 111 3.94 -9.12 -6.45
CA THR A 111 4.69 -8.52 -7.55
C THR A 111 3.77 -8.30 -8.75
N THR A 112 4.27 -7.67 -9.81
CA THR A 112 3.52 -7.52 -11.06
C THR A 112 3.02 -8.86 -11.65
N ALA A 113 3.72 -9.97 -11.42
CA ALA A 113 3.32 -11.31 -11.88
C ALA A 113 1.95 -11.73 -11.29
N ASN A 114 1.60 -11.22 -10.11
CA ASN A 114 0.32 -11.51 -9.45
C ASN A 114 -0.82 -10.61 -9.95
N ILE A 115 -0.54 -9.61 -10.79
CA ILE A 115 -1.56 -8.74 -11.40
C ILE A 115 -2.12 -9.37 -12.67
N PHE A 116 -1.30 -10.09 -13.44
CA PHE A 116 -1.77 -10.66 -14.70
C PHE A 116 -2.83 -11.73 -14.46
N ARG A 117 -3.79 -11.88 -15.36
CA ARG A 117 -4.72 -13.02 -15.31
C ARG A 117 -4.00 -14.33 -15.62
N THR A 118 -4.50 -15.45 -15.11
CA THR A 118 -3.90 -16.78 -15.33
C THR A 118 -3.67 -17.06 -16.82
N SER A 119 -4.65 -16.72 -17.68
CA SER A 119 -4.56 -16.93 -19.13
C SER A 119 -3.50 -16.07 -19.84
N LYS A 120 -2.86 -15.15 -19.13
CA LYS A 120 -1.77 -14.29 -19.60
C LYS A 120 -0.48 -14.52 -18.81
N GLY A 121 -0.35 -15.66 -18.14
CA GLY A 121 0.83 -16.05 -17.36
C GLY A 121 0.88 -15.39 -15.99
N GLY A 122 -0.27 -15.05 -15.42
CA GLY A 122 -0.38 -14.58 -14.05
C GLY A 122 -0.21 -15.71 -13.04
N GLU A 123 0.34 -15.36 -11.88
CA GLU A 123 0.64 -16.31 -10.82
C GLU A 123 -0.28 -16.11 -9.61
N ALA A 124 -0.92 -17.20 -9.18
CA ALA A 124 -1.66 -17.25 -7.93
C ALA A 124 -0.71 -16.93 -6.76
N PHE A 125 -1.24 -16.32 -5.71
CA PHE A 125 -0.44 -15.86 -4.59
C PHE A 125 -1.17 -16.02 -3.27
N LYS A 126 -0.49 -16.55 -2.25
CA LYS A 126 -1.05 -16.76 -0.90
C LYS A 126 -2.42 -17.47 -0.90
N GLY A 127 -2.55 -18.48 -1.77
CA GLY A 127 -3.76 -19.29 -1.91
C GLY A 127 -4.91 -18.62 -2.69
N GLU A 128 -4.69 -17.44 -3.26
CA GLU A 128 -5.69 -16.73 -4.07
C GLU A 128 -5.33 -16.73 -5.55
N PRO A 129 -6.33 -16.71 -6.46
CA PRO A 129 -6.10 -16.47 -7.88
C PRO A 129 -5.37 -15.14 -8.11
N PRO A 130 -4.67 -14.97 -9.24
CA PRO A 130 -4.10 -13.68 -9.61
C PRO A 130 -5.13 -12.55 -9.52
N GLN A 131 -4.69 -11.36 -9.12
CA GLN A 131 -5.56 -10.20 -8.92
C GLN A 131 -6.29 -9.79 -10.21
N GLY A 132 -5.71 -10.08 -11.38
CA GLY A 132 -6.36 -9.87 -12.67
C GLY A 132 -7.58 -10.75 -12.90
N ASP A 133 -7.54 -12.02 -12.49
CA ASP A 133 -8.71 -12.92 -12.55
C ASP A 133 -9.81 -12.45 -11.59
N GLN A 134 -9.41 -11.99 -10.39
CA GLN A 134 -10.34 -11.42 -9.43
C GLN A 134 -10.97 -10.11 -9.94
N LEU A 135 -10.20 -9.25 -10.61
CA LEU A 135 -10.71 -8.02 -11.21
C LEU A 135 -11.73 -8.32 -12.31
N LEU A 136 -11.49 -9.33 -13.16
CA LEU A 136 -12.43 -9.73 -14.19
C LEU A 136 -13.80 -10.10 -13.58
N TYR A 137 -13.78 -10.89 -12.49
CA TYR A 137 -14.99 -11.26 -11.76
C TYR A 137 -15.74 -10.02 -11.23
N VAL A 138 -15.03 -9.08 -10.59
CA VAL A 138 -15.63 -7.84 -10.07
C VAL A 138 -16.20 -6.98 -11.21
N ALA A 139 -15.46 -6.87 -12.32
CA ALA A 139 -15.83 -6.07 -13.47
C ALA A 139 -17.08 -6.60 -14.18
N HIS A 140 -17.29 -7.92 -14.23
CA HIS A 140 -18.54 -8.50 -14.74
C HIS A 140 -19.75 -8.26 -13.83
N ALA A 141 -19.55 -8.19 -12.52
CA ALA A 141 -20.61 -8.09 -11.53
C ALA A 141 -21.05 -6.64 -11.23
N SER A 142 -20.16 -5.68 -11.38
CA SER A 142 -20.36 -4.29 -10.97
C SER A 142 -19.99 -3.32 -12.08
N ASN A 143 -20.39 -2.06 -11.93
CA ASN A 143 -19.98 -0.92 -12.73
C ASN A 143 -18.79 -0.24 -12.04
N VAL A 144 -17.59 -0.68 -12.41
CA VAL A 144 -16.32 -0.23 -11.84
C VAL A 144 -16.03 1.20 -12.29
N LYS A 145 -16.04 2.13 -11.34
CA LYS A 145 -15.81 3.56 -11.56
C LYS A 145 -14.34 3.96 -11.50
N LEU A 146 -13.51 3.13 -10.88
CA LEU A 146 -12.08 3.39 -10.69
C LEU A 146 -11.36 2.08 -10.39
N VAL A 147 -10.23 1.87 -11.08
CA VAL A 147 -9.20 0.91 -10.70
C VAL A 147 -7.97 1.68 -10.23
N VAL A 148 -7.37 1.27 -9.12
CA VAL A 148 -6.15 1.86 -8.56
C VAL A 148 -5.07 0.80 -8.49
N LEU A 149 -3.86 1.13 -8.93
CA LEU A 149 -2.71 0.23 -8.95
C LEU A 149 -1.52 0.85 -8.21
N SER A 150 -1.01 0.12 -7.22
CA SER A 150 0.31 0.36 -6.59
C SER A 150 1.10 -0.94 -6.63
N ILE A 151 2.08 -1.05 -7.52
CA ILE A 151 2.85 -2.27 -7.69
C ILE A 151 4.28 -1.96 -8.17
N GLY A 152 5.18 -2.92 -8.02
CA GLY A 152 6.56 -2.84 -8.51
C GLY A 152 7.60 -2.65 -7.41
N GLY A 153 7.21 -2.31 -6.16
CA GLY A 153 8.16 -2.24 -5.04
C GLY A 153 8.82 -3.59 -4.77
N ASN A 154 8.03 -4.67 -4.78
CA ASN A 154 8.54 -6.03 -4.60
C ASN A 154 9.33 -6.54 -5.81
N ASP A 155 8.97 -6.15 -7.05
CA ASP A 155 9.77 -6.44 -8.25
C ASP A 155 11.19 -5.85 -8.16
N LEU A 156 11.35 -4.71 -7.47
CA LEU A 156 12.64 -4.08 -7.20
C LEU A 156 13.39 -4.72 -6.02
N GLY A 157 12.76 -5.60 -5.24
CA GLY A 157 13.34 -6.18 -4.03
C GLY A 157 13.53 -5.16 -2.91
N PHE A 158 12.59 -4.22 -2.75
CA PHE A 158 12.74 -3.11 -1.80
C PHE A 158 12.87 -3.59 -0.34
N ALA A 159 12.22 -4.69 0.04
CA ALA A 159 12.37 -5.29 1.36
C ALA A 159 13.84 -5.71 1.65
N ASP A 160 14.51 -6.33 0.67
CA ASP A 160 15.92 -6.74 0.79
C ASP A 160 16.84 -5.53 0.93
N ILE A 161 16.56 -4.44 0.20
CA ILE A 161 17.30 -3.18 0.30
C ILE A 161 17.19 -2.62 1.72
N ILE A 162 15.97 -2.53 2.25
CA ILE A 162 15.73 -2.04 3.62
C ILE A 162 16.43 -2.93 4.64
N GLN A 163 16.34 -4.25 4.49
CA GLN A 163 17.02 -5.20 5.36
C GLN A 163 18.54 -5.03 5.31
N ALA A 164 19.13 -4.85 4.14
CA ALA A 164 20.56 -4.63 3.97
C ALA A 164 21.01 -3.35 4.68
N CYS A 165 20.27 -2.25 4.55
CA CYS A 165 20.57 -0.98 5.20
C CYS A 165 20.41 -1.04 6.72
N ALA A 166 19.32 -1.66 7.20
CA ALA A 166 19.12 -1.89 8.63
C ALA A 166 20.22 -2.77 9.23
N THR A 167 20.58 -3.84 8.54
CA THR A 167 21.66 -4.75 8.96
C THR A 167 22.99 -4.01 9.00
N ALA A 168 23.31 -3.23 7.97
CA ALA A 168 24.54 -2.46 7.92
C ALA A 168 24.66 -1.53 9.13
N TYR A 169 23.60 -0.77 9.45
CA TYR A 169 23.57 0.11 10.61
C TYR A 169 23.72 -0.65 11.94
N LEU A 170 22.92 -1.71 12.14
CA LEU A 170 22.90 -2.49 13.39
C LEU A 170 24.21 -3.23 13.65
N THR A 171 24.92 -3.64 12.59
CA THR A 171 26.19 -4.39 12.67
C THR A 171 27.42 -3.52 12.42
N ARG A 172 27.23 -2.19 12.33
CA ARG A 172 28.29 -1.18 12.12
C ARG A 172 29.12 -1.40 10.85
N GLN A 173 28.50 -1.89 9.79
CA GLN A 173 29.11 -1.97 8.45
C GLN A 173 28.98 -0.63 7.72
N PRO A 174 29.75 -0.37 6.65
CA PRO A 174 29.60 0.84 5.86
C PRO A 174 28.15 1.03 5.33
N PRO A 175 27.70 2.29 5.12
CA PRO A 175 26.38 2.60 4.57
C PRO A 175 26.04 1.81 3.29
N CYS A 176 24.80 1.35 3.20
CA CYS A 176 24.35 0.44 2.15
C CYS A 176 24.18 1.11 0.77
N ARG A 177 23.99 2.45 0.73
CA ARG A 177 23.47 3.17 -0.45
C ARG A 177 24.16 2.82 -1.76
N THR A 178 25.49 2.70 -1.74
CA THR A 178 26.27 2.47 -2.97
C THR A 178 26.02 1.09 -3.55
N SER A 179 26.03 0.04 -2.71
CA SER A 179 25.78 -1.32 -3.17
C SER A 179 24.31 -1.53 -3.54
N GLN A 180 23.40 -0.96 -2.77
CA GLN A 180 21.97 -1.12 -3.00
C GLN A 180 21.44 -0.29 -4.19
N GLN A 181 22.06 0.85 -4.53
CA GLN A 181 21.74 1.57 -5.77
C GLN A 181 22.01 0.70 -7.01
N GLN A 182 23.13 -0.04 -7.02
CA GLN A 182 23.44 -0.95 -8.14
C GLN A 182 22.40 -2.07 -8.27
N VAL A 183 21.95 -2.64 -7.14
CA VAL A 183 20.88 -3.65 -7.12
C VAL A 183 19.58 -3.07 -7.67
N LEU A 184 19.19 -1.88 -7.20
CA LEU A 184 18.00 -1.18 -7.66
C LEU A 184 18.05 -0.93 -9.18
N ASP A 185 19.15 -0.34 -9.67
CA ASP A 185 19.32 -0.01 -11.09
C ASP A 185 19.27 -1.26 -11.98
N SER A 186 19.85 -2.37 -11.52
CA SER A 186 19.83 -3.64 -12.25
C SER A 186 18.42 -4.20 -12.49
N LYS A 187 17.48 -3.92 -11.56
CA LYS A 187 16.09 -4.40 -11.62
C LYS A 187 15.14 -3.35 -12.20
N PHE A 188 15.50 -2.08 -12.17
CA PHE A 188 14.62 -0.95 -12.47
C PHE A 188 13.94 -1.06 -13.84
N GLY A 189 14.72 -1.31 -14.89
CA GLY A 189 14.19 -1.41 -16.25
C GLY A 189 13.17 -2.55 -16.41
N ALA A 190 13.42 -3.70 -15.78
CA ALA A 190 12.51 -4.84 -15.83
C ALA A 190 11.22 -4.56 -15.04
N ALA A 191 11.33 -4.02 -13.83
CA ALA A 191 10.18 -3.65 -12.99
C ALA A 191 9.26 -2.66 -13.72
N MET A 192 9.80 -1.60 -14.33
CA MET A 192 8.98 -0.61 -15.05
C MET A 192 8.30 -1.20 -16.30
N ARG A 193 8.96 -2.12 -17.02
CA ARG A 193 8.31 -2.86 -18.12
C ARG A 193 7.17 -3.74 -17.62
N ASN A 194 7.34 -4.39 -16.48
CA ASN A 194 6.31 -5.23 -15.90
C ASN A 194 5.10 -4.41 -15.39
N VAL A 195 5.34 -3.23 -14.80
CA VAL A 195 4.27 -2.29 -14.43
C VAL A 195 3.50 -1.84 -15.69
N ALA A 196 4.22 -1.52 -16.78
CA ALA A 196 3.60 -1.17 -18.05
C ALA A 196 2.72 -2.31 -18.59
N ARG A 197 3.18 -3.55 -18.51
CA ARG A 197 2.39 -4.75 -18.85
C ARG A 197 1.17 -4.92 -17.94
N ALA A 198 1.29 -4.64 -16.64
CA ALA A 198 0.18 -4.75 -15.70
C ALA A 198 -0.94 -3.75 -16.04
N ILE A 199 -0.58 -2.54 -16.47
CA ILE A 199 -1.54 -1.53 -16.95
C ILE A 199 -2.26 -2.01 -18.22
N ASP A 200 -1.53 -2.56 -19.19
CA ASP A 200 -2.13 -3.12 -20.41
C ASP A 200 -3.08 -4.28 -20.08
N GLU A 201 -2.69 -5.12 -19.13
CA GLU A 201 -3.48 -6.28 -18.71
C GLU A 201 -4.77 -5.87 -18.00
N ILE A 202 -4.71 -4.90 -17.08
CA ILE A 202 -5.91 -4.32 -16.45
C ILE A 202 -6.86 -3.76 -17.52
N ARG A 203 -6.34 -3.06 -18.53
CA ARG A 203 -7.17 -2.56 -19.64
C ARG A 203 -7.82 -3.68 -20.44
N ALA A 204 -7.07 -4.74 -20.75
CA ALA A 204 -7.60 -5.89 -21.45
C ALA A 204 -8.70 -6.57 -20.63
N ILE A 205 -8.51 -6.75 -19.31
CA ILE A 205 -9.52 -7.30 -18.40
C ILE A 205 -10.79 -6.45 -18.40
N MET A 206 -10.66 -5.13 -18.29
CA MET A 206 -11.82 -4.23 -18.31
C MET A 206 -12.54 -4.27 -19.68
N SER A 207 -11.79 -4.30 -20.78
CA SER A 207 -12.35 -4.45 -22.13
C SER A 207 -13.10 -5.77 -22.30
N ASP A 208 -12.54 -6.87 -21.81
CA ASP A 208 -13.15 -8.20 -21.86
C ASP A 208 -14.45 -8.26 -21.02
N ALA A 209 -14.53 -7.45 -19.96
CA ALA A 209 -15.75 -7.25 -19.16
C ALA A 209 -16.77 -6.28 -19.81
N GLY A 210 -16.49 -5.76 -21.01
CA GLY A 210 -17.39 -4.90 -21.78
C GLY A 210 -17.20 -3.39 -21.56
N TYR A 211 -16.15 -2.95 -20.86
CA TYR A 211 -15.89 -1.53 -20.62
C TYR A 211 -15.19 -0.91 -21.83
N THR A 212 -15.80 0.12 -22.41
CA THR A 212 -15.19 0.90 -23.50
C THR A 212 -14.16 1.92 -22.99
N GLN A 213 -14.32 2.37 -21.75
CA GLN A 213 -13.37 3.20 -21.03
C GLN A 213 -13.38 2.82 -19.55
N ALA A 214 -12.20 2.54 -19.00
CA ALA A 214 -12.00 2.32 -17.57
C ALA A 214 -11.04 3.36 -17.02
N ARG A 215 -11.43 3.98 -15.90
CA ARG A 215 -10.57 4.93 -15.20
C ARG A 215 -9.54 4.17 -14.37
N LEU A 216 -8.27 4.34 -14.70
CA LEU A 216 -7.14 3.72 -14.01
C LEU A 216 -6.21 4.80 -13.45
N VAL A 217 -5.89 4.69 -12.17
CA VAL A 217 -4.88 5.48 -11.47
C VAL A 217 -3.73 4.55 -11.08
N VAL A 218 -2.52 4.90 -11.48
CA VAL A 218 -1.28 4.32 -10.95
C VAL A 218 -0.74 5.27 -9.90
N GLN A 219 -0.24 4.77 -8.77
CA GLN A 219 0.35 5.62 -7.74
C GLN A 219 1.78 5.24 -7.39
N SER A 220 2.57 6.21 -6.94
CA SER A 220 3.85 5.96 -6.29
C SER A 220 3.67 5.58 -4.82
N TYR A 221 4.77 5.43 -4.10
CA TYR A 221 4.78 5.14 -2.66
C TYR A 221 5.13 6.42 -1.88
N PRO A 222 4.55 6.64 -0.68
CA PRO A 222 5.06 7.64 0.24
C PRO A 222 6.41 7.21 0.83
N SER A 223 7.27 8.19 1.15
CA SER A 223 8.44 7.90 1.98
C SER A 223 8.05 7.72 3.43
N VAL A 224 8.45 6.61 4.06
CA VAL A 224 8.43 6.44 5.52
C VAL A 224 9.77 6.76 6.17
N PHE A 225 10.80 7.06 5.35
CA PHE A 225 12.13 7.44 5.78
C PHE A 225 12.26 8.95 5.82
N VAL A 226 12.80 9.44 6.93
CA VAL A 226 13.10 10.83 7.17
C VAL A 226 14.46 11.21 6.61
N ARG A 227 14.66 12.47 6.20
CA ARG A 227 16.02 12.98 5.91
C ARG A 227 16.87 13.02 7.17
N ALA A 228 18.19 12.95 7.03
CA ALA A 228 19.14 13.05 8.13
C ALA A 228 18.90 14.32 8.97
N SER A 229 18.73 15.48 8.30
CA SER A 229 18.49 16.77 8.94
C SER A 229 17.17 16.84 9.74
N GLU A 230 16.22 15.97 9.41
CA GLU A 230 14.87 15.91 9.99
C GLU A 230 14.73 14.78 11.02
N ASN A 231 15.76 13.95 11.21
CA ASN A 231 15.76 12.83 12.13
C ASN A 231 15.89 13.30 13.59
N ARG A 232 15.00 12.83 14.46
CA ARG A 232 14.96 13.13 15.90
C ARG A 232 16.16 12.55 16.65
N TYR A 233 16.78 11.49 16.15
CA TYR A 233 17.85 10.76 16.82
C TYR A 233 19.17 10.90 16.07
N ALA A 234 20.25 11.22 16.78
CA ALA A 234 21.58 11.34 16.19
C ALA A 234 22.07 9.99 15.63
N GLU A 235 22.83 10.01 14.53
CA GLU A 235 23.33 8.78 13.89
C GLU A 235 24.22 7.96 14.82
N ASN A 236 25.04 8.62 15.63
CA ASN A 236 25.99 8.01 16.56
C ASN A 236 25.38 7.53 17.87
N ASP A 237 24.05 7.60 18.03
CA ASP A 237 23.32 7.04 19.17
C ASP A 237 22.42 5.86 18.71
N PRO A 238 22.99 4.66 18.52
CA PRO A 238 22.22 3.50 18.06
C PRO A 238 21.16 3.05 19.06
N ALA A 239 21.35 3.30 20.36
CA ALA A 239 20.35 2.98 21.37
C ALA A 239 19.08 3.80 21.16
N GLN A 240 19.22 5.09 20.85
CA GLN A 240 18.09 5.95 20.53
C GLN A 240 17.57 5.73 19.10
N ARG A 241 18.43 5.72 18.09
CA ARG A 241 18.01 5.63 16.69
C ARG A 241 17.38 4.28 16.33
N ALA A 242 18.04 3.17 16.67
CA ALA A 242 17.53 1.83 16.39
C ALA A 242 16.62 1.30 17.51
N GLY A 243 17.01 1.48 18.78
CA GLY A 243 16.29 0.93 19.92
C GLY A 243 14.95 1.61 20.16
N VAL A 244 14.96 2.94 20.32
CA VAL A 244 13.75 3.72 20.60
C VAL A 244 13.05 4.13 19.31
N GLY A 245 13.75 4.82 18.42
CA GLY A 245 13.21 5.43 17.20
C GLY A 245 12.68 4.42 16.19
N GLY A 246 13.39 3.31 16.04
CA GLY A 246 13.09 2.30 15.04
C GLY A 246 13.32 2.76 13.61
N CYS A 247 14.40 3.53 13.40
CA CYS A 247 14.90 3.93 12.09
C CYS A 247 16.40 3.60 12.00
N PRO A 248 16.78 2.30 12.00
CA PRO A 248 18.18 1.87 12.04
C PRO A 248 18.87 2.10 10.69
N THR A 249 19.13 3.35 10.32
CA THR A 249 19.78 3.71 9.05
C THR A 249 20.83 4.77 9.28
N TYR A 250 21.91 4.74 8.48
CA TYR A 250 22.84 5.87 8.40
C TYR A 250 22.13 7.09 7.80
N ASP A 251 22.60 8.29 8.12
CA ASP A 251 22.14 9.57 7.58
C ASP A 251 22.25 9.57 6.05
N THR A 252 23.39 9.12 5.53
CA THR A 252 23.59 9.04 4.08
C THR A 252 22.68 8.02 3.38
N ASP A 253 22.29 6.95 4.07
CA ASP A 253 21.33 5.96 3.55
C ASP A 253 19.89 6.52 3.60
N ALA A 254 19.56 7.26 4.66
CA ALA A 254 18.25 7.89 4.84
C ALA A 254 17.99 8.98 3.80
N ASP A 255 18.97 9.87 3.57
CA ASP A 255 18.91 10.89 2.50
C ASP A 255 18.84 10.24 1.12
N TRP A 256 19.63 9.18 0.88
CA TRP A 256 19.56 8.43 -0.37
C TRP A 256 18.19 7.79 -0.60
N ALA A 257 17.61 7.13 0.41
CA ALA A 257 16.29 6.55 0.31
C ALA A 257 15.23 7.62 0.00
N ARG A 258 15.24 8.75 0.73
CA ARG A 258 14.24 9.81 0.63
C ARG A 258 14.33 10.63 -0.66
N ASP A 259 15.54 11.00 -1.07
CA ASP A 259 15.77 11.98 -2.14
C ASP A 259 16.27 11.36 -3.46
N SER A 260 16.75 10.11 -3.44
CA SER A 260 17.14 9.39 -4.66
C SER A 260 16.18 8.26 -4.99
N VAL A 261 16.05 7.26 -4.12
CA VAL A 261 15.30 6.02 -4.44
C VAL A 261 13.81 6.29 -4.63
N VAL A 262 13.17 6.97 -3.68
CA VAL A 262 11.74 7.31 -3.78
C VAL A 262 11.48 8.17 -5.02
N ASN A 263 12.38 9.10 -5.34
CA ASN A 263 12.27 9.93 -6.54
C ASN A 263 12.43 9.12 -7.84
N GLN A 264 13.41 8.22 -7.91
CA GLN A 264 13.64 7.34 -9.06
C GLN A 264 12.42 6.46 -9.34
N ILE A 265 11.88 5.81 -8.31
CA ILE A 265 10.69 4.95 -8.43
C ILE A 265 9.47 5.76 -8.86
N ALA A 266 9.18 6.87 -8.18
CA ALA A 266 8.03 7.70 -8.50
C ALA A 266 8.11 8.29 -9.93
N ASN A 267 9.31 8.69 -10.38
CA ASN A 267 9.53 9.17 -11.75
C ASN A 267 9.35 8.06 -12.79
N GLY A 268 9.84 6.85 -12.53
CA GLY A 268 9.63 5.68 -13.40
C GLY A 268 8.15 5.32 -13.54
N LEU A 269 7.43 5.23 -12.42
CA LEU A 269 5.99 4.97 -12.40
C LEU A 269 5.21 6.08 -13.11
N LYS A 270 5.58 7.35 -12.91
CA LYS A 270 4.98 8.50 -13.63
C LYS A 270 5.19 8.36 -15.13
N PHE A 271 6.42 8.05 -15.56
CA PHE A 271 6.74 7.87 -16.98
C PHE A 271 5.90 6.74 -17.59
N VAL A 272 5.80 5.60 -16.90
CA VAL A 272 4.98 4.47 -17.35
C VAL A 272 3.50 4.87 -17.43
N ALA A 273 2.95 5.51 -16.39
CA ALA A 273 1.57 5.96 -16.37
C ALA A 273 1.24 6.94 -17.51
N VAL A 274 2.10 7.94 -17.72
CA VAL A 274 1.94 8.94 -18.80
C VAL A 274 2.06 8.29 -20.18
N SER A 275 3.05 7.42 -20.40
CA SER A 275 3.24 6.72 -21.69
C SER A 275 2.07 5.79 -22.02
N LYS A 276 1.43 5.22 -20.98
CA LYS A 276 0.20 4.45 -21.14
C LYS A 276 -1.05 5.32 -21.20
N GLY A 277 -1.00 6.61 -20.87
CA GLY A 277 -2.17 7.48 -20.86
C GLY A 277 -3.16 7.15 -19.73
N VAL A 278 -2.66 6.72 -18.57
CA VAL A 278 -3.44 6.54 -17.33
C VAL A 278 -3.12 7.66 -16.34
N GLN A 279 -3.96 7.86 -15.33
CA GLN A 279 -3.71 8.89 -14.32
C GLN A 279 -2.56 8.46 -13.40
N PHE A 280 -1.77 9.44 -12.93
CA PHE A 280 -0.71 9.19 -11.96
C PHE A 280 -0.91 9.99 -10.66
N LEU A 281 -0.96 9.30 -9.53
CA LEU A 281 -1.00 9.89 -8.19
C LEU A 281 0.39 9.83 -7.57
N ASP A 282 1.04 10.98 -7.43
CA ASP A 282 2.36 11.04 -6.82
C ASP A 282 2.24 11.21 -5.30
N LEU A 283 2.71 10.21 -4.56
CA LEU A 283 2.63 10.12 -3.11
C LEU A 283 3.98 10.37 -2.42
N ARG A 284 5.06 10.64 -3.15
CA ARG A 284 6.43 10.67 -2.61
C ARG A 284 6.60 11.61 -1.40
N ASP A 285 5.87 12.72 -1.39
CA ASP A 285 5.92 13.76 -0.37
C ASP A 285 4.71 13.74 0.57
N ALA A 286 3.81 12.75 0.42
CA ALA A 286 2.58 12.66 1.20
C ALA A 286 2.86 12.62 2.70
N PHE A 287 3.98 12.03 3.11
CA PHE A 287 4.34 11.83 4.52
C PHE A 287 5.41 12.79 5.04
N GLN A 288 5.75 13.86 4.30
CA GLN A 288 6.77 14.82 4.73
C GLN A 288 6.53 15.35 6.15
N GLY A 289 7.48 15.18 7.07
CA GLY A 289 7.35 15.54 8.49
C GLY A 289 6.50 14.55 9.33
N ARG A 290 6.09 13.42 8.75
CA ARG A 290 5.29 12.35 9.39
C ARG A 290 5.98 10.98 9.32
N GLU A 291 7.16 10.93 8.71
CA GLU A 291 8.00 9.75 8.61
C GLU A 291 8.42 9.24 9.99
N VAL A 292 8.84 7.98 10.04
CA VAL A 292 9.39 7.40 11.27
C VAL A 292 10.61 8.22 11.70
N CYS A 293 10.72 8.50 13.00
CA CYS A 293 11.78 9.33 13.59
C CYS A 293 11.78 10.81 13.19
N SER A 294 10.77 11.34 12.50
CA SER A 294 10.75 12.78 12.19
C SER A 294 10.66 13.66 13.45
N LYS A 295 11.35 14.80 13.45
CA LYS A 295 11.28 15.83 14.51
C LYS A 295 9.88 16.44 14.66
N SER A 296 9.06 16.40 13.61
CA SER A 296 7.72 17.01 13.56
C SER A 296 6.61 16.09 14.06
N THR A 297 6.98 14.91 14.56
CA THR A 297 6.08 13.87 15.01
C THR A 297 6.66 13.19 16.26
N ARG A 298 5.93 12.25 16.85
CA ARG A 298 6.33 11.52 18.05
C ARG A 298 5.71 10.13 18.12
N GLN A 299 6.31 9.31 18.98
CA GLN A 299 5.72 8.05 19.41
C GLN A 299 4.63 8.31 20.47
N ALA A 300 3.69 7.38 20.59
CA ALA A 300 2.64 7.41 21.60
C ALA A 300 3.19 6.94 22.96
N SER A 301 2.53 7.40 24.03
CA SER A 301 2.74 6.96 25.41
C SER A 301 1.43 7.11 26.20
N LEU A 302 1.38 6.57 27.42
CA LEU A 302 0.19 6.69 28.30
C LEU A 302 -0.29 8.13 28.52
N ILE A 303 0.63 9.08 28.64
CA ILE A 303 0.31 10.50 28.86
C ILE A 303 0.21 11.31 27.57
N GLN A 304 0.62 10.72 26.45
CA GLN A 304 0.56 11.34 25.14
C GLN A 304 0.06 10.33 24.10
N PRO A 305 -1.27 10.07 24.07
CA PRO A 305 -1.83 9.00 23.26
C PRO A 305 -1.63 9.24 21.75
N PRO A 306 -1.89 8.20 20.92
CA PRO A 306 -1.88 8.31 19.47
C PRO A 306 -2.77 9.43 18.97
N SER A 307 -2.27 10.19 18.00
CA SER A 307 -3.03 11.25 17.37
C SER A 307 -2.69 11.39 15.89
N PRO A 308 -3.69 11.59 15.01
CA PRO A 308 -3.44 11.81 13.59
C PRO A 308 -2.54 13.02 13.30
N THR A 309 -2.45 13.98 14.21
CA THR A 309 -1.70 15.24 14.02
C THR A 309 -0.31 15.23 14.65
N THR A 310 0.02 14.25 15.49
CA THR A 310 1.33 14.20 16.17
C THR A 310 2.02 12.84 16.08
N SER A 311 1.33 11.78 15.66
CA SER A 311 1.92 10.45 15.52
C SER A 311 2.60 10.26 14.17
N GLU A 312 3.62 9.40 14.14
CA GLU A 312 4.26 8.91 12.92
C GLU A 312 3.21 8.22 12.03
N TRP A 313 3.34 8.35 10.72
CA TRP A 313 2.41 7.74 9.73
C TRP A 313 2.98 6.49 9.07
N GLY A 314 4.24 6.15 9.35
CA GLY A 314 4.86 4.88 9.02
C GLY A 314 5.03 3.98 10.25
N ARG A 315 5.20 2.69 10.03
CA ARG A 315 5.53 1.72 11.06
C ARG A 315 7.04 1.64 11.28
N PHE A 316 7.48 1.74 12.54
CA PHE A 316 8.90 1.70 12.86
C PHE A 316 9.53 0.29 12.73
N LEU A 317 10.86 0.21 12.76
CA LEU A 317 11.65 -1.01 12.76
C LEU A 317 12.58 -1.05 13.97
N ASN A 318 12.16 -1.67 15.07
CA ASN A 318 12.98 -1.87 16.26
C ASN A 318 12.74 -3.26 16.90
N GLN A 319 13.38 -3.49 18.05
CA GLN A 319 13.16 -4.71 18.84
C GLN A 319 11.69 -4.88 19.26
N SER A 320 10.93 -3.80 19.45
CA SER A 320 9.50 -3.89 19.74
C SER A 320 8.74 -4.45 18.54
N THR A 321 9.08 -4.07 17.31
CA THR A 321 8.48 -4.66 16.10
C THR A 321 8.69 -6.18 16.05
N VAL A 322 9.89 -6.65 16.42
CA VAL A 322 10.22 -8.08 16.52
C VAL A 322 9.42 -8.75 17.64
N ALA A 323 9.43 -8.17 18.85
CA ALA A 323 8.71 -8.70 20.01
C ALA A 323 7.18 -8.73 19.81
N GLN A 324 6.66 -7.82 18.99
CA GLN A 324 5.23 -7.74 18.65
C GLN A 324 4.84 -8.71 17.52
N GLY A 325 5.80 -9.41 16.92
CA GLY A 325 5.56 -10.45 15.90
C GLY A 325 5.10 -9.90 14.54
N VAL A 326 5.45 -8.65 14.22
CA VAL A 326 4.92 -7.91 13.07
C VAL A 326 6.02 -7.30 12.21
N LEU A 327 7.16 -7.98 12.09
CA LEU A 327 8.31 -7.45 11.33
C LEU A 327 7.97 -7.15 9.88
N GLN A 328 7.04 -7.91 9.28
CA GLN A 328 6.53 -7.66 7.93
C GLN A 328 5.92 -6.26 7.79
N GLU A 329 5.19 -5.81 8.82
CA GLU A 329 4.48 -4.53 8.80
C GLU A 329 5.41 -3.33 8.99
N ALA A 330 6.68 -3.54 9.33
CA ALA A 330 7.67 -2.46 9.43
C ALA A 330 7.69 -1.67 8.13
N VAL A 331 8.07 -0.38 8.20
CA VAL A 331 8.26 0.50 7.03
C VAL A 331 7.04 0.64 6.10
N HIS A 332 5.85 0.23 6.53
CA HIS A 332 4.60 0.42 5.80
C HIS A 332 3.79 1.59 6.38
N PRO A 333 2.85 2.19 5.60
CA PRO A 333 1.92 3.17 6.12
C PRO A 333 1.01 2.58 7.19
N ASN A 334 0.98 3.21 8.36
CA ASN A 334 0.10 2.79 9.44
C ASN A 334 -1.34 3.33 9.26
N ALA A 335 -2.23 3.15 10.22
CA ALA A 335 -3.64 3.59 10.12
C ALA A 335 -3.83 5.09 9.83
N TYR A 336 -2.91 5.96 10.26
CA TYR A 336 -2.95 7.39 9.91
C TYR A 336 -2.46 7.61 8.48
N GLY A 337 -1.35 6.95 8.10
CA GLY A 337 -0.83 6.98 6.75
C GLY A 337 -1.83 6.48 5.72
N GLN A 338 -2.45 5.32 5.94
CA GLN A 338 -3.47 4.74 5.07
C GLN A 338 -4.70 5.65 4.88
N ARG A 339 -5.14 6.35 5.93
CA ARG A 339 -6.19 7.37 5.82
C ARG A 339 -5.76 8.59 5.02
N ALA A 340 -4.49 8.99 5.13
CA ALA A 340 -3.94 10.10 4.35
C ALA A 340 -3.90 9.72 2.85
N LEU A 341 -3.47 8.50 2.54
CA LEU A 341 -3.53 7.95 1.19
C LEU A 341 -4.97 7.83 0.67
N GLY A 342 -5.92 7.39 1.50
CA GLY A 342 -7.35 7.39 1.16
C GLY A 342 -7.90 8.79 0.86
N ARG A 343 -7.42 9.83 1.56
CA ARG A 343 -7.75 11.23 1.23
C ARG A 343 -7.15 11.63 -0.13
N CYS A 344 -5.90 11.28 -0.42
CA CYS A 344 -5.28 11.50 -1.73
C CYS A 344 -6.08 10.83 -2.85
N LEU A 345 -6.50 9.59 -2.64
CA LEU A 345 -7.32 8.83 -3.58
C LEU A 345 -8.67 9.50 -3.83
N ARG A 346 -9.33 9.99 -2.76
CA ARG A 346 -10.57 10.75 -2.88
C ARG A 346 -10.39 12.06 -3.67
N LEU A 347 -9.26 12.75 -3.49
CA LEU A 347 -8.96 13.99 -4.19
C LEU A 347 -8.74 13.74 -5.67
N ILE A 348 -7.93 12.73 -6.04
CA ILE A 348 -7.71 12.42 -7.46
C ILE A 348 -8.99 11.89 -8.10
N TYR A 349 -9.81 11.10 -7.40
CA TYR A 349 -11.12 10.68 -7.90
C TYR A 349 -12.03 11.87 -8.24
N GLY A 350 -11.98 12.94 -7.44
CA GLY A 350 -12.72 14.18 -7.75
C GLY A 350 -12.09 15.05 -8.84
N SER A 351 -10.87 14.73 -9.30
CA SER A 351 -10.15 15.45 -10.34
C SER A 351 -10.23 14.73 -11.69
N PHE A 352 -10.35 15.50 -12.77
CA PHE A 352 -10.20 15.03 -14.15
C PHE A 352 -8.79 15.30 -14.72
N SER A 353 -7.84 15.73 -13.89
CA SER A 353 -6.44 15.94 -14.31
C SER A 353 -5.77 14.62 -14.70
N ARG A 354 -4.68 14.69 -15.48
CA ARG A 354 -3.82 13.51 -15.77
C ARG A 354 -3.09 12.96 -14.54
N GLY A 355 -3.19 13.64 -13.40
CA GLY A 355 -2.50 13.28 -12.16
C GLY A 355 -2.21 14.49 -11.29
N GLY A 356 -1.47 14.26 -10.22
CA GLY A 356 -0.99 15.31 -9.32
C GLY A 356 -0.11 14.79 -8.18
N ASN A 357 0.55 15.72 -7.49
CA ASN A 357 1.29 15.46 -6.26
C ASN A 357 0.34 15.63 -5.07
N CYS A 358 0.22 14.57 -4.26
CA CYS A 358 -0.51 14.62 -3.01
C CYS A 358 0.43 14.84 -1.82
N THR A 359 0.19 15.91 -1.07
CA THR A 359 1.00 16.30 0.08
C THR A 359 0.15 16.46 1.33
N ASN A 360 0.77 16.27 2.49
CA ASN A 360 0.14 16.64 3.74
C ASN A 360 0.18 18.16 3.96
N VAL A 361 -0.48 18.57 5.04
CA VAL A 361 -0.34 19.93 5.58
C VAL A 361 0.32 19.80 6.94
N ALA A 362 1.42 20.52 7.14
CA ALA A 362 2.19 20.47 8.38
C ALA A 362 1.30 20.68 9.61
N GLY A 363 1.49 19.84 10.64
CA GLY A 363 0.70 19.88 11.88
C GLY A 363 -0.74 19.36 11.76
N GLN A 364 -1.25 19.09 10.55
CA GLN A 364 -2.62 18.62 10.33
C GLN A 364 -2.71 17.10 10.20
N GLY A 365 -3.91 16.56 10.40
CA GLY A 365 -4.21 15.14 10.24
C GLY A 365 -4.57 14.73 8.80
N PRO A 366 -4.85 13.43 8.57
CA PRO A 366 -5.13 12.85 7.25
C PRO A 366 -6.21 13.53 6.40
N ASN A 367 -7.19 14.20 7.01
CA ASN A 367 -8.25 14.86 6.25
C ASN A 367 -7.77 16.12 5.51
N ALA A 368 -6.63 16.68 5.91
CA ALA A 368 -6.08 17.92 5.38
C ALA A 368 -5.16 17.72 4.17
N MET A 369 -4.96 16.48 3.68
CA MET A 369 -4.15 16.24 2.47
C MET A 369 -4.65 17.09 1.30
N ARG A 370 -3.72 17.49 0.44
CA ARG A 370 -3.97 18.34 -0.73
C ARG A 370 -3.45 17.64 -1.97
N LEU A 371 -4.09 17.90 -3.10
CA LEU A 371 -3.64 17.42 -4.41
C LEU A 371 -3.34 18.64 -5.29
N ALA A 372 -2.09 18.77 -5.71
CA ALA A 372 -1.70 19.76 -6.71
C ALA A 372 -1.53 19.05 -8.07
N PRO A 373 -2.18 19.51 -9.15
CA PRO A 373 -1.95 18.95 -10.48
C PRO A 373 -0.49 19.18 -10.93
N PHE A 374 -0.01 18.37 -11.88
CA PHE A 374 1.34 18.48 -12.43
C PHE A 374 1.57 19.71 -13.29
#